data_AF-A0A6J5ZCI8-F1
#
_entry.id   AF-A0A6J5ZCI8-F1
#
_cell.length_a   1.000
_cell.length_b   1.000
_cell.length_c   1.000
_cell.angle_alpha   90.00
_cell.angle_beta   90.00
_cell.angle_gamma   90.00
#
_symmetry.space_group_name_H-M   'P 1'
#
loop_
_entity.id
_entity.type
_entity.pdbx_description
1 polymer ?
#
loop_
_entity_poly.entity_id
_entity_poly.type
_entity_poly.pdbx_seq_one_letter_code
_entity_poly.pdbx_strand_id
1 'polypeptide(L)'
;MLDGESQEDSADSSERRWFRNPKIIFGLVASLIFGGSTLATNFSIGNGRIEFGQGLFTVRACDSWISVGLFPTAAQYNGYSRVDSVELIGLDPVKCASKFLRFQFFDSSSATALPMYVGVIRSDTVTATAETGTATLLTVFDTSTVYSGATSAAYTAYARRALTLVNQAKVNVGYDDGYLRISYNALTGSWKINFVQPLALMTAVSRITVESAPFVA
;
A
#
# COMPACT_ATOMS: atom_id res chain seq x y z
N MET A 1 -47.89 7.64 -64.55
CA MET A 1 -46.90 8.73 -64.45
C MET A 1 -45.94 8.31 -63.35
N LEU A 2 -44.80 7.66 -63.61
CA LEU A 2 -43.62 8.08 -64.38
C LEU A 2 -43.09 9.48 -64.00
N ASP A 3 -41.94 9.39 -63.33
CA ASP A 3 -40.69 10.16 -63.44
C ASP A 3 -40.54 11.54 -62.81
N GLY A 4 -39.38 11.71 -62.15
CA GLY A 4 -38.85 12.96 -61.63
C GLY A 4 -37.72 12.76 -60.62
N GLU A 5 -36.52 12.41 -61.11
CA GLU A 5 -35.24 12.41 -60.38
C GLU A 5 -34.94 13.76 -59.68
N SER A 6 -34.30 13.68 -58.51
CA SER A 6 -33.22 14.60 -58.15
C SER A 6 -32.14 13.83 -57.39
N GLN A 7 -30.91 14.04 -57.83
CA GLN A 7 -29.67 13.38 -57.47
C GLN A 7 -28.82 14.35 -56.64
N GLU A 8 -28.00 13.80 -55.73
CA GLU A 8 -26.79 14.34 -55.06
C GLU A 8 -26.81 14.01 -53.57
N ASP A 9 -25.75 13.61 -52.90
CA ASP A 9 -24.55 12.84 -53.24
C ASP A 9 -23.84 12.63 -51.88
N SER A 10 -22.90 11.70 -51.82
CA SER A 10 -21.91 11.56 -50.74
C SER A 10 -22.37 10.93 -49.42
N ALA A 11 -22.60 9.61 -49.49
CA ALA A 11 -22.37 8.75 -48.34
C ALA A 11 -20.86 8.69 -48.04
N ASP A 12 -20.40 9.55 -47.13
CA ASP A 12 -19.04 9.52 -46.60
C ASP A 12 -18.76 8.15 -46.00
N SER A 13 -17.89 7.45 -46.71
CA SER A 13 -17.48 6.08 -46.50
C SER A 13 -16.09 6.07 -45.91
N SER A 14 -15.93 6.58 -44.68
CA SER A 14 -14.61 6.59 -44.03
C SER A 14 -14.57 6.17 -42.57
N GLU A 15 -15.67 6.22 -41.80
CA GLU A 15 -15.56 6.00 -40.34
C GLU A 15 -15.91 4.59 -39.81
N ARG A 16 -16.40 3.66 -40.65
CA ARG A 16 -16.80 2.31 -40.20
C ARG A 16 -15.82 1.18 -40.53
N ARG A 17 -14.52 1.48 -40.68
CA ARG A 17 -13.47 0.47 -40.90
C ARG A 17 -12.42 0.33 -39.79
N TRP A 18 -12.42 1.18 -38.76
CA TRP A 18 -11.40 1.09 -37.71
C TRP A 18 -11.65 -0.07 -36.71
N PHE A 19 -12.91 -0.42 -36.42
CA PHE A 19 -13.24 -1.35 -35.33
C PHE A 19 -13.33 -2.84 -35.70
N ARG A 20 -12.75 -3.26 -36.83
CA ARG A 20 -12.91 -4.64 -37.34
C ARG A 20 -11.69 -5.55 -37.16
N ASN A 21 -10.75 -5.17 -36.29
CA ASN A 21 -9.61 -6.02 -35.95
C ASN A 21 -9.75 -6.53 -34.50
N PRO A 22 -10.07 -7.84 -34.29
CA PRO A 22 -10.20 -8.41 -32.95
C PRO A 22 -8.91 -8.33 -32.12
N LYS A 23 -7.76 -8.11 -32.77
CA LYS A 23 -6.45 -7.89 -32.15
C LYS A 23 -6.34 -6.55 -31.42
N ILE A 24 -7.07 -5.52 -31.83
CA ILE A 24 -7.01 -4.18 -31.20
C ILE A 24 -7.89 -4.13 -29.94
N ILE A 25 -9.03 -4.82 -29.95
CA ILE A 25 -9.91 -4.96 -28.78
C ILE A 25 -9.24 -5.83 -27.69
N PHE A 26 -8.53 -6.89 -28.09
CA PHE A 26 -7.76 -7.71 -27.15
C PHE A 26 -6.60 -6.97 -26.50
N GLY A 27 -5.99 -5.99 -27.18
CA GLY A 27 -4.90 -5.18 -26.63
C GLY A 27 -5.35 -4.27 -25.48
N LEU A 28 -6.57 -3.73 -25.55
CA LEU A 28 -7.11 -2.81 -24.54
C LEU A 28 -7.65 -3.57 -23.31
N VAL A 29 -8.17 -4.79 -23.49
CA VAL A 29 -8.56 -5.67 -22.38
C VAL A 29 -7.33 -6.32 -21.71
N ALA A 30 -6.28 -6.64 -22.48
CA ALA A 30 -5.06 -7.23 -21.93
C ALA A 30 -4.25 -6.26 -21.06
N SER A 31 -4.29 -4.94 -21.31
CA SER A 31 -3.57 -3.97 -20.47
C SER A 31 -4.19 -3.79 -19.07
N LEU A 32 -5.50 -4.05 -18.92
CA LEU A 32 -6.17 -4.08 -17.60
C LEU A 32 -5.88 -5.36 -16.81
N ILE A 33 -5.48 -6.45 -17.47
CA ILE A 33 -5.22 -7.74 -16.81
C ILE A 33 -3.75 -7.84 -16.37
N PHE A 34 -2.83 -7.14 -17.04
CA PHE A 34 -1.40 -7.12 -16.68
C PHE A 34 -0.93 -5.82 -16.01
N GLY A 35 -1.70 -4.74 -16.10
CA GLY A 35 -1.51 -3.53 -15.30
C GLY A 35 -2.18 -3.71 -13.95
N GLY A 36 -1.50 -4.34 -13.00
CA GLY A 36 -2.02 -4.52 -11.64
C GLY A 36 -2.57 -3.21 -11.10
N SER A 37 -3.88 -3.16 -10.87
CA SER A 37 -4.59 -2.01 -10.32
C SER A 37 -4.02 -1.71 -8.93
N THR A 38 -3.04 -0.82 -8.85
CA THR A 38 -2.55 -0.28 -7.59
C THR A 38 -3.49 0.83 -7.18
N LEU A 39 -4.36 0.54 -6.21
CA LEU A 39 -5.18 1.56 -5.59
C LEU A 39 -4.28 2.34 -4.63
N ALA A 40 -3.83 3.52 -5.06
CA ALA A 40 -3.12 4.48 -4.23
C ALA A 40 -4.12 5.52 -3.71
N THR A 41 -4.33 5.58 -2.39
CA THR A 41 -5.14 6.64 -1.76
C THR A 41 -4.21 7.62 -1.04
N ASN A 42 -4.40 8.93 -1.26
CA ASN A 42 -3.65 10.01 -0.62
C ASN A 42 -4.58 10.77 0.35
N PHE A 43 -4.22 10.91 1.63
CA PHE A 43 -4.93 11.79 2.58
C PHE A 43 -4.16 13.08 2.76
N SER A 44 -4.81 14.22 2.54
CA SER A 44 -4.26 15.54 2.84
C SER A 44 -4.82 16.05 4.17
N ILE A 45 -3.96 16.41 5.11
CA ILE A 45 -4.33 17.03 6.38
C ILE A 45 -4.58 18.52 6.14
N GLY A 46 -5.85 18.92 6.03
CA GLY A 46 -6.29 20.30 5.78
C GLY A 46 -6.65 21.06 7.05
N ASN A 47 -6.33 22.36 7.07
CA ASN A 47 -6.47 23.35 8.15
C ASN A 47 -7.80 23.33 8.91
N GLY A 48 -7.82 22.65 10.06
CA GLY A 48 -8.90 22.75 11.04
C GLY A 48 -8.59 21.93 12.27
N ARG A 49 -7.75 22.47 13.16
CA ARG A 49 -7.41 21.93 14.50
C ARG A 49 -7.47 20.41 14.61
N ILE A 50 -6.50 19.72 14.00
CA ILE A 50 -6.19 18.34 14.35
C ILE A 50 -4.93 18.40 15.21
N GLU A 51 -5.09 18.05 16.49
CA GLU A 51 -4.02 18.02 17.48
C GLU A 51 -2.92 17.03 17.05
N PHE A 52 -1.68 17.45 17.22
CA PHE A 52 -0.48 16.77 16.78
C PHE A 52 -0.43 15.32 17.28
N GLY A 53 -0.40 14.35 16.35
CA GLY A 53 0.19 13.04 16.61
C GLY A 53 -0.74 11.82 16.66
N GLN A 54 -2.02 11.89 16.24
CA GLN A 54 -2.96 10.75 16.30
C GLN A 54 -3.83 10.58 15.05
N GLY A 55 -3.27 10.78 13.85
CA GLY A 55 -4.02 10.57 12.61
C GLY A 55 -4.42 9.10 12.44
N LEU A 56 -5.72 8.81 12.50
CA LEU A 56 -6.32 7.54 12.11
C LEU A 56 -6.84 7.69 10.67
N PHE A 57 -6.25 6.98 9.72
CA PHE A 57 -6.52 7.16 8.28
C PHE A 57 -7.25 5.97 7.68
N THR A 58 -8.46 6.17 7.14
CA THR A 58 -9.25 5.08 6.53
C THR A 58 -8.98 4.95 5.03
N VAL A 59 -8.33 3.88 4.58
CA VAL A 59 -8.02 3.56 3.17
C VAL A 59 -8.85 2.42 2.61
N ARG A 60 -9.19 2.51 1.32
CA ARG A 60 -9.64 1.38 0.51
C ARG A 60 -8.43 0.78 -0.19
N ALA A 61 -7.98 -0.37 0.29
CA ALA A 61 -6.92 -1.15 -0.36
C ALA A 61 -7.52 -2.47 -0.87
N CYS A 62 -6.81 -3.59 -0.71
CA CYS A 62 -7.37 -4.93 -0.92
C CYS A 62 -8.54 -5.28 0.04
N ASP A 63 -8.86 -4.41 1.00
CA ASP A 63 -10.07 -4.47 1.81
C ASP A 63 -10.92 -3.20 1.62
N SER A 64 -12.22 -3.35 1.92
CA SER A 64 -13.26 -2.34 1.95
C SER A 64 -12.92 -1.11 2.81
N TRP A 65 -12.15 -1.31 3.89
CA TRP A 65 -11.55 -0.24 4.68
C TRP A 65 -10.40 -0.80 5.51
N ILE A 66 -9.34 -0.01 5.71
CA ILE A 66 -8.27 -0.26 6.69
C ILE A 66 -7.98 1.07 7.35
N SER A 67 -7.81 1.06 8.67
CA SER A 67 -7.33 2.23 9.39
C SER A 67 -5.83 2.15 9.66
N VAL A 68 -5.12 3.25 9.42
CA VAL A 68 -3.69 3.39 9.76
C VAL A 68 -3.56 4.39 10.90
N GLY A 69 -3.00 3.95 12.03
CA GLY A 69 -2.65 4.82 13.15
C GLY A 69 -1.14 5.01 13.26
N LEU A 70 -0.70 6.23 13.57
CA LEU A 70 0.69 6.52 13.90
C LEU A 70 0.86 6.74 15.40
N PHE A 71 1.88 6.11 15.98
CA PHE A 71 2.19 6.24 17.40
C PHE A 71 3.54 6.93 17.60
N PRO A 72 3.61 7.93 18.49
CA PRO A 72 4.83 8.71 18.71
C PRO A 72 5.81 8.02 19.67
N THR A 73 7.11 8.31 19.50
CA THR A 73 8.12 8.09 20.55
C THR A 73 7.90 9.08 21.70
N ALA A 74 8.55 8.84 22.84
CA ALA A 74 8.77 9.92 23.81
C ALA A 74 9.47 11.11 23.12
N ALA A 75 9.16 12.34 23.55
CA ALA A 75 9.68 13.57 22.98
C ALA A 75 11.16 13.80 23.37
N GLN A 76 12.06 13.01 22.76
CA GLN A 76 13.49 12.99 23.09
C GLN A 76 14.37 13.72 22.08
N TYR A 77 13.82 14.07 20.90
CA TYR A 77 14.59 14.67 19.80
C TYR A 77 14.33 16.17 19.70
N ASN A 78 15.00 16.96 20.54
CA ASN A 78 14.79 18.42 20.66
C ASN A 78 13.33 18.79 21.00
N GLY A 79 12.69 17.97 21.83
CA GLY A 79 11.28 18.14 22.20
C GLY A 79 10.27 17.62 21.18
N TYR A 80 10.73 17.05 20.06
CA TYR A 80 9.87 16.42 19.06
C TYR A 80 9.85 14.90 19.21
N SER A 81 8.68 14.33 18.93
CA SER A 81 8.48 12.87 18.82
C SER A 81 8.67 12.41 17.38
N ARG A 82 9.24 11.22 17.22
CA ARG A 82 9.28 10.50 15.94
C ARG A 82 8.12 9.52 15.83
N VAL A 83 7.82 9.08 14.62
CA VAL A 83 6.89 7.97 14.39
C VAL A 83 7.56 6.70 14.90
N ASP A 84 7.14 6.19 16.05
CA ASP A 84 7.65 4.96 16.65
C ASP A 84 7.09 3.72 15.96
N SER A 85 5.78 3.77 15.67
CA SER A 85 5.06 2.63 15.15
C SER A 85 3.87 3.00 14.29
N VAL A 86 3.53 2.08 13.39
CA VAL A 86 2.33 2.11 12.55
C VAL A 86 1.41 0.99 12.99
N GLU A 87 0.14 1.30 13.23
CA GLU A 87 -0.88 0.32 13.57
C GLU A 87 -1.90 0.19 12.43
N LEU A 88 -2.16 -1.05 12.01
CA LEU A 88 -3.17 -1.40 11.03
C LEU A 88 -4.39 -1.95 11.76
N ILE A 89 -5.53 -1.29 11.59
CA ILE A 89 -6.79 -1.61 12.29
C ILE A 89 -7.85 -1.94 11.24
N GLY A 90 -8.58 -3.04 11.46
CA GLY A 90 -9.70 -3.43 10.58
C GLY A 90 -9.30 -4.10 9.27
N LEU A 91 -8.00 -4.38 9.07
CA LEU A 91 -7.51 -5.15 7.93
C LEU A 91 -8.00 -6.61 8.03
N ASP A 92 -8.70 -7.09 7.00
CA ASP A 92 -9.02 -8.50 6.82
C ASP A 92 -7.99 -9.18 5.89
N PRO A 93 -7.02 -9.95 6.43
CA PRO A 93 -6.02 -10.63 5.61
C PRO A 93 -6.63 -11.67 4.65
N VAL A 94 -7.83 -12.21 4.93
CA VAL A 94 -8.48 -13.15 4.00
C VAL A 94 -8.81 -12.47 2.67
N LYS A 95 -9.16 -11.18 2.68
CA LYS A 95 -9.45 -10.40 1.47
C LYS A 95 -8.18 -9.84 0.81
N CYS A 96 -7.13 -9.66 1.60
CA CYS A 96 -5.83 -9.15 1.16
C CYS A 96 -4.82 -10.23 0.78
N ALA A 97 -5.27 -11.49 0.64
CA ALA A 97 -4.43 -12.64 0.36
C ALA A 97 -3.48 -12.39 -0.83
N SER A 98 -2.19 -12.72 -0.62
CA SER A 98 -1.11 -12.57 -1.60
C SER A 98 -0.92 -11.15 -2.15
N LYS A 99 -1.23 -10.12 -1.34
CA LYS A 99 -0.98 -8.71 -1.68
C LYS A 99 0.12 -8.11 -0.81
N PHE A 100 0.86 -7.17 -1.40
CA PHE A 100 1.70 -6.23 -0.66
C PHE A 100 0.89 -4.99 -0.33
N LEU A 101 1.00 -4.52 0.90
CA LEU A 101 0.57 -3.20 1.34
C LEU A 101 1.82 -2.33 1.54
N ARG A 102 1.93 -1.25 0.78
CA ARG A 102 3.06 -0.34 0.78
C ARG A 102 2.66 0.99 1.41
N PHE A 103 3.42 1.42 2.39
CA PHE A 103 3.18 2.63 3.16
C PHE A 103 4.33 3.61 2.97
N GLN A 104 4.00 4.87 2.66
CA GLN A 104 4.98 5.95 2.58
C GLN A 104 4.42 7.19 3.27
N PHE A 105 5.31 7.97 3.88
CA PHE A 105 4.98 9.23 4.54
C PHE A 105 5.40 10.40 3.67
N PHE A 106 4.62 11.46 3.65
CA PHE A 106 4.92 12.68 2.92
C PHE A 106 4.66 13.91 3.79
N ASP A 107 5.46 14.95 3.58
CA ASP A 107 5.13 16.29 4.05
C ASP A 107 4.05 16.93 3.16
N SER A 108 3.61 18.14 3.52
CA SER A 108 2.45 18.77 2.89
C SER A 108 2.75 19.35 1.51
N SER A 109 4.03 19.50 1.19
CA SER A 109 4.54 20.26 0.06
C SER A 109 5.32 19.42 -0.96
N SER A 110 5.77 18.23 -0.56
CA SER A 110 6.68 17.40 -1.34
C SER A 110 6.00 16.14 -1.88
N ALA A 111 6.44 15.74 -3.07
CA ALA A 111 6.14 14.44 -3.65
C ALA A 111 7.21 13.38 -3.29
N THR A 112 8.23 13.75 -2.52
CA THR A 112 9.29 12.84 -2.07
C THR A 112 8.91 12.21 -0.73
N ALA A 113 9.00 10.88 -0.66
CA ALA A 113 8.71 10.14 0.57
C ALA A 113 9.72 10.49 1.68
N LEU A 114 9.21 10.70 2.89
CA LEU A 114 10.02 10.99 4.06
C LEU A 114 10.79 9.75 4.52
N PRO A 115 11.99 9.93 5.10
CA PRO A 115 12.73 8.86 5.74
C PRO A 115 11.97 8.34 6.96
N MET A 116 11.63 7.05 6.97
CA MET A 116 10.79 6.43 7.99
C MET A 116 11.63 5.83 9.13
N TYR A 117 12.61 5.01 8.78
CA TYR A 117 13.45 4.28 9.74
C TYR A 117 14.82 3.92 9.14
N VAL A 118 15.79 3.56 9.97
CA VAL A 118 17.05 2.95 9.52
C VAL A 118 16.85 1.44 9.36
N GLY A 119 17.23 0.87 8.21
CA GLY A 119 17.15 -0.57 7.98
C GLY A 119 17.83 -1.02 6.69
N VAL A 120 17.60 -2.28 6.30
CA VAL A 120 18.21 -2.87 5.09
C VAL A 120 17.57 -2.30 3.83
N ILE A 121 18.36 -1.61 3.01
CA ILE A 121 17.91 -0.93 1.77
C ILE A 121 18.34 -1.65 0.50
N ARG A 122 19.37 -2.50 0.58
CA ARG A 122 19.86 -3.32 -0.54
C ARG A 122 20.41 -4.64 -0.02
N SER A 123 20.26 -5.69 -0.80
CA SER A 123 20.95 -6.96 -0.60
C SER A 123 21.84 -7.22 -1.80
N ASP A 124 23.11 -7.47 -1.55
CA ASP A 124 24.04 -7.93 -2.58
C ASP A 124 24.01 -9.45 -2.63
N THR A 125 23.48 -9.99 -3.73
CA THR A 125 23.37 -11.44 -3.95
C THR A 125 24.70 -12.11 -4.24
N VAL A 126 25.75 -11.35 -4.60
CA VAL A 126 27.08 -11.89 -4.90
C VAL A 126 27.89 -12.07 -3.62
N THR A 127 27.84 -11.09 -2.71
CA THR A 127 28.58 -11.14 -1.45
C THR A 127 27.76 -11.64 -0.27
N ALA A 128 26.46 -11.86 -0.45
CA ALA A 128 25.49 -12.20 0.60
C ALA A 128 25.50 -11.17 1.75
N THR A 129 25.72 -9.89 1.42
CA THR A 129 25.75 -8.81 2.40
C THR A 129 24.50 -7.94 2.32
N ALA A 130 24.08 -7.41 3.47
CA ALA A 130 22.99 -6.46 3.59
C ALA A 130 23.56 -5.05 3.77
N GLU A 131 23.14 -4.13 2.91
CA GLU A 131 23.45 -2.70 3.04
C GLU A 131 22.37 -2.02 3.87
N THR A 132 22.79 -1.39 4.97
CA THR A 132 21.89 -0.64 5.86
C THR A 132 21.90 0.84 5.47
N GLY A 133 20.73 1.47 5.51
CA GLY A 133 20.57 2.89 5.23
C GLY A 133 19.22 3.41 5.65
N THR A 134 18.80 4.51 5.03
CA THR A 134 17.52 5.16 5.34
C THR A 134 16.42 4.58 4.47
N ALA A 135 15.42 3.97 5.10
CA ALA A 135 14.26 3.44 4.43
C ALA A 135 13.12 4.48 4.35
N THR A 136 12.47 4.56 3.19
CA THR A 136 11.36 5.49 2.89
C THR A 136 10.07 4.74 2.52
N LEU A 137 10.07 3.41 2.67
CA LEU A 137 8.97 2.53 2.33
C LEU A 137 8.85 1.44 3.39
N LEU A 138 7.68 1.31 3.99
CA LEU A 138 7.28 0.15 4.77
C LEU A 138 6.43 -0.75 3.89
N THR A 139 6.76 -2.05 3.83
CA THR A 139 5.95 -3.02 3.10
C THR A 139 5.51 -4.15 4.02
N VAL A 140 4.21 -4.43 4.01
CA VAL A 140 3.60 -5.59 4.65
C VAL A 140 3.14 -6.54 3.57
N PHE A 141 3.42 -7.83 3.75
CA PHE A 141 2.99 -8.88 2.85
C PHE A 141 1.99 -9.80 3.55
N ASP A 142 0.84 -10.01 2.89
CA ASP A 142 -0.07 -11.07 3.27
C ASP A 142 0.46 -12.43 2.82
N THR A 143 0.77 -13.28 3.81
CA THR A 143 1.31 -14.64 3.61
C THR A 143 0.37 -15.59 2.88
N SER A 144 -0.88 -15.19 2.63
CA SER A 144 -1.95 -16.01 2.07
C SER A 144 -2.22 -17.27 2.90
N THR A 145 -1.94 -17.21 4.20
CA THR A 145 -2.29 -18.28 5.12
C THR A 145 -3.80 -18.50 5.10
N VAL A 146 -4.22 -19.76 4.96
CA VAL A 146 -5.65 -20.09 4.87
C VAL A 146 -6.25 -20.08 6.28
N TYR A 147 -7.26 -19.25 6.49
CA TYR A 147 -8.06 -19.33 7.71
C TYR A 147 -9.11 -20.44 7.57
N SER A 148 -9.05 -21.43 8.46
CA SER A 148 -10.00 -22.57 8.51
C SER A 148 -10.67 -22.74 9.88
N GLY A 149 -10.51 -21.75 10.77
CA GLY A 149 -11.03 -21.79 12.13
C GLY A 149 -12.48 -21.36 12.28
N ALA A 150 -13.13 -21.80 13.36
CA ALA A 150 -14.48 -21.37 13.75
C ALA A 150 -14.52 -20.60 15.09
N THR A 151 -13.37 -20.43 15.75
CA THR A 151 -13.28 -19.80 17.08
C THR A 151 -12.41 -18.54 17.05
N SER A 152 -12.67 -17.61 17.97
CA SER A 152 -11.86 -16.39 18.14
C SER A 152 -10.39 -16.72 18.45
N ALA A 153 -10.13 -17.83 19.15
CA ALA A 153 -8.78 -18.32 19.41
C ALA A 153 -8.07 -18.80 18.12
N ALA A 154 -8.79 -19.52 17.25
CA ALA A 154 -8.27 -19.93 15.96
C ALA A 154 -7.99 -18.73 15.05
N TYR A 155 -8.88 -17.73 15.02
CA TYR A 155 -8.65 -16.49 14.29
C TYR A 155 -7.41 -15.75 14.81
N THR A 156 -7.25 -15.66 16.13
CA THR A 156 -6.07 -15.03 16.73
C THR A 156 -4.77 -15.74 16.34
N ALA A 157 -4.76 -17.07 16.33
CA ALA A 157 -3.58 -17.85 15.93
C ALA A 157 -3.25 -17.65 14.45
N TYR A 158 -4.29 -17.55 13.61
CA TYR A 158 -4.17 -17.23 12.19
C TYR A 158 -3.63 -15.80 11.97
N ALA A 159 -4.28 -14.78 12.55
CA ALA A 159 -3.94 -13.38 12.35
C ALA A 159 -2.50 -13.02 12.77
N ARG A 160 -1.97 -13.67 13.82
CA ARG A 160 -0.55 -13.56 14.21
C ARG A 160 0.44 -13.97 13.12
N ARG A 161 0.02 -14.82 12.18
CA ARG A 161 0.84 -15.36 11.10
C ARG A 161 0.46 -14.83 9.72
N ALA A 162 -0.63 -14.07 9.64
CA ALA A 162 -1.19 -13.62 8.37
C ALA A 162 -0.28 -12.63 7.65
N LEU A 163 0.41 -11.75 8.39
CA LEU A 163 1.20 -10.67 7.83
C LEU A 163 2.69 -10.82 8.17
N THR A 164 3.54 -10.59 7.17
CA THR A 164 5.00 -10.51 7.31
C THR A 164 5.49 -9.17 6.79
N LEU A 165 6.73 -8.84 7.12
CA LEU A 165 7.40 -7.62 6.71
C LEU A 165 8.29 -7.88 5.50
N VAL A 166 8.34 -6.91 4.61
CA VAL A 166 9.27 -6.86 3.49
C VAL A 166 10.08 -5.59 3.64
N ASN A 167 11.41 -5.74 3.73
CA ASN A 167 12.30 -4.60 3.87
C ASN A 167 12.43 -3.84 2.53
N GLN A 168 13.12 -2.70 2.54
CA GLN A 168 13.27 -1.89 1.33
C GLN A 168 14.12 -2.57 0.25
N ALA A 169 15.00 -3.51 0.63
CA ALA A 169 15.69 -4.40 -0.30
C ALA A 169 14.76 -5.42 -1.00
N LYS A 170 13.45 -5.38 -0.74
CA LYS A 170 12.41 -6.27 -1.27
C LYS A 170 12.55 -7.72 -0.79
N VAL A 171 13.24 -7.94 0.33
CA VAL A 171 13.37 -9.25 0.96
C VAL A 171 12.28 -9.41 2.02
N ASN A 172 11.56 -10.53 2.00
CA ASN A 172 10.67 -10.89 3.09
C ASN A 172 11.50 -11.26 4.31
N VAL A 173 11.37 -10.48 5.38
CA VAL A 173 12.13 -10.64 6.61
C VAL A 173 11.32 -11.29 7.73
N GLY A 174 10.14 -11.83 7.41
CA GLY A 174 9.27 -12.48 8.37
C GLY A 174 8.65 -11.47 9.34
N TYR A 175 8.83 -11.67 10.64
CA TYR A 175 8.15 -10.87 11.67
C TYR A 175 9.07 -9.83 12.35
N ASP A 176 10.38 -9.98 12.18
CA ASP A 176 11.42 -9.17 12.83
C ASP A 176 12.74 -9.29 12.07
N ASP A 177 13.42 -8.18 11.83
CA ASP A 177 14.76 -8.14 11.21
C ASP A 177 15.78 -7.30 12.00
N GLY A 178 15.46 -6.93 13.24
CA GLY A 178 16.24 -6.03 14.08
C GLY A 178 16.02 -4.54 13.79
N TYR A 179 15.37 -4.18 12.69
CA TYR A 179 15.03 -2.80 12.33
C TYR A 179 13.52 -2.55 12.35
N LEU A 180 12.74 -3.56 11.97
CA LEU A 180 11.29 -3.61 11.99
C LEU A 180 10.82 -4.80 12.81
N ARG A 181 9.67 -4.64 13.48
CA ARG A 181 8.95 -5.75 14.12
C ARG A 181 7.45 -5.60 13.93
N ILE A 182 6.78 -6.63 13.44
CA ILE A 182 5.31 -6.70 13.38
C ILE A 182 4.76 -7.62 14.48
N SER A 183 3.66 -7.22 15.09
CA SER A 183 2.97 -7.98 16.12
C SER A 183 1.46 -7.82 15.99
N TYR A 184 0.70 -8.86 16.34
CA TYR A 184 -0.76 -8.80 16.35
C TYR A 184 -1.28 -8.70 17.78
N ASN A 185 -2.13 -7.70 18.03
CA ASN A 185 -2.84 -7.53 19.29
C ASN A 185 -4.23 -8.15 19.20
N ALA A 186 -4.43 -9.26 19.91
CA ALA A 186 -5.69 -9.99 19.90
C ALA A 186 -6.84 -9.27 20.62
N LEU A 187 -6.55 -8.31 21.49
CA LEU A 187 -7.58 -7.55 22.21
C LEU A 187 -8.22 -6.50 21.31
N THR A 188 -7.43 -5.87 20.45
CA THR A 188 -7.87 -4.80 19.54
C THR A 188 -8.08 -5.26 18.11
N GLY A 189 -7.58 -6.45 17.75
CA GLY A 189 -7.65 -6.97 16.38
C GLY A 189 -6.75 -6.19 15.41
N SER A 190 -5.64 -5.65 15.88
CA SER A 190 -4.75 -4.78 15.11
C SER A 190 -3.34 -5.33 14.96
N TRP A 191 -2.66 -4.96 13.88
CA TRP A 191 -1.24 -5.24 13.69
C TRP A 191 -0.43 -3.99 13.98
N LYS A 192 0.49 -4.08 14.93
CA LYS A 192 1.43 -3.01 15.26
C LYS A 192 2.80 -3.32 14.69
N ILE A 193 3.32 -2.38 13.91
CA ILE A 193 4.63 -2.42 13.26
C ILE A 193 5.51 -1.37 13.93
N ASN A 194 6.57 -1.80 14.60
CA ASN A 194 7.48 -0.92 15.34
C ASN A 194 8.76 -0.69 14.54
N PHE A 195 9.24 0.55 14.58
CA PHE A 195 10.51 0.96 14.01
C PHE A 195 11.55 1.02 15.14
N VAL A 196 12.62 0.23 15.05
CA VAL A 196 13.66 0.20 16.11
C VAL A 196 14.48 1.49 16.12
N GLN A 197 14.73 2.04 14.93
CA GLN A 197 15.43 3.31 14.73
C GLN A 197 14.59 4.25 13.87
N PRO A 198 13.55 4.88 14.43
CA PRO A 198 12.66 5.75 13.68
C PRO A 198 13.36 7.05 13.27
N LEU A 199 12.99 7.60 12.11
CA LEU A 199 13.58 8.81 11.54
C LEU A 199 12.54 9.92 11.30
N ALA A 200 11.33 9.57 10.87
CA ALA A 200 10.28 10.54 10.56
C ALA A 200 9.80 11.26 11.84
N LEU A 201 9.79 12.59 11.82
CA LEU A 201 9.15 13.39 12.88
C LEU A 201 7.63 13.31 12.72
N MET A 202 6.90 13.12 13.83
CA MET A 202 5.43 13.11 13.81
C MET A 202 4.85 14.40 13.21
N THR A 203 5.51 15.53 13.47
CA THR A 203 5.10 16.85 12.98
C THR A 203 5.34 17.06 11.49
N ALA A 204 6.22 16.25 10.87
CA ALA A 204 6.53 16.34 9.45
C ALA A 204 5.58 15.51 8.58
N VAL A 205 4.97 14.47 9.14
CA VAL A 205 4.04 13.60 8.39
C VAL A 205 2.70 14.30 8.25
N SER A 206 2.38 14.72 7.03
CA SER A 206 1.10 15.35 6.71
C SER A 206 0.19 14.47 5.84
N ARG A 207 0.78 13.51 5.11
CA ARG A 207 0.07 12.55 4.27
C ARG A 207 0.71 11.17 4.42
N ILE A 208 -0.14 10.15 4.34
CA ILE A 208 0.27 8.76 4.20
C ILE A 208 -0.35 8.23 2.92
N THR A 209 0.44 7.53 2.11
CA THR A 209 -0.09 6.71 1.04
C THR A 209 -0.10 5.26 1.47
N VAL A 210 -1.16 4.56 1.07
CA VAL A 210 -1.25 3.11 1.15
C VAL A 210 -1.55 2.61 -0.24
N GLU A 211 -0.68 1.73 -0.75
CA GLU A 211 -0.85 1.09 -2.04
C GLU A 211 -0.90 -0.42 -1.87
N SER A 212 -1.93 -1.04 -2.44
CA SER A 212 -1.98 -2.50 -2.56
C SER A 212 -1.46 -2.95 -3.92
N ALA A 213 -0.54 -3.91 -3.95
CA ALA A 213 -0.06 -4.52 -5.20
C ALA A 213 -0.15 -6.06 -5.13
N PRO A 214 -0.46 -6.76 -6.23
CA PRO A 214 -0.34 -8.21 -6.29
C PRO A 214 1.10 -8.66 -6.04
N PHE A 215 1.27 -9.83 -5.43
CA PHE A 215 2.52 -10.58 -5.53
C PHE A 215 2.72 -10.98 -6.99
N VAL A 216 3.76 -10.43 -7.63
CA VAL A 216 4.20 -10.87 -8.96
C VAL A 216 5.39 -11.79 -8.71
N ALA A 217 5.16 -13.09 -8.86
CA ALA A 217 6.18 -14.13 -8.77
C ALA A 217 7.11 -14.07 -9.99
#